data_AF-A0A1A9BX79-F1
#
_entry.id   AF-A0A1A9BX79-F1
#
_cell.length_a   1.000
_cell.length_b   1.000
_cell.length_c   1.000
_cell.angle_alpha   90.00
_cell.angle_beta   90.00
_cell.angle_gamma   90.00
#
_symmetry.space_group_name_H-M   'P 1'
#
loop_
_entity.id
_entity.type
_entity.pdbx_description
1 polymer ?
#
loop_
_entity_poly.entity_id
_entity_poly.type
_entity_poly.pdbx_seq_one_letter_code
_entity_poly.pdbx_strand_id
1 'polypeptide(L)'
;RARRTRSGAEARTAVRAALRIPVEEREERQRADRRSEPIVLASGNLGLVSFPDVPHRMTKEEIDARHPALLTTLANHPGIGFLLVRSERHGGVVLGPFGTEIPLDRLDEEPGPLAAFGPGAADAVRRTHSFPHTADIMVNSMHDPADGEVLAFEEQIGSHGGLGGDQGRPFLLSPIALSAPAADGTELVGAEQVHRVLRRWLSESDGPRLPVDTETEERAA
;
A
#
# COMPACT_ATOMS: atom_id res chain seq x y z
N ARG A 1 -24.14 -26.49 -28.37
CA ARG A 1 -23.85 -26.70 -26.93
C ARG A 1 -22.64 -25.84 -26.56
N ALA A 2 -22.86 -24.68 -25.92
CA ALA A 2 -21.79 -23.74 -25.57
C ALA A 2 -20.98 -24.24 -24.38
N ARG A 3 -19.64 -24.24 -24.50
CA ARG A 3 -18.72 -24.53 -23.38
C ARG A 3 -18.75 -23.34 -22.41
N ARG A 4 -19.01 -23.61 -21.13
CA ARG A 4 -18.93 -22.63 -20.03
C ARG A 4 -17.48 -22.13 -19.90
N THR A 5 -17.29 -20.81 -19.94
CA THR A 5 -16.01 -20.15 -19.65
C THR A 5 -15.74 -20.13 -18.14
N ARG A 6 -14.47 -20.34 -17.75
CA ARG A 6 -13.99 -20.44 -16.35
C ARG A 6 -14.26 -19.17 -15.51
N SER A 7 -14.16 -18.00 -16.14
CA SER A 7 -14.29 -16.67 -15.51
C SER A 7 -15.62 -16.46 -14.76
N GLY A 8 -16.74 -16.95 -15.29
CA GLY A 8 -18.05 -16.80 -14.63
C GLY A 8 -18.24 -17.71 -13.42
N ALA A 9 -17.41 -18.75 -13.25
CA ALA A 9 -17.51 -19.65 -12.09
C ALA A 9 -16.84 -19.04 -10.84
N GLU A 10 -15.70 -18.36 -11.02
CA GLU A 10 -14.94 -17.74 -9.92
C GLU A 10 -15.67 -16.53 -9.32
N ALA A 11 -16.27 -15.67 -10.15
CA ALA A 11 -17.08 -14.55 -9.69
C ALA A 11 -18.30 -15.00 -8.86
N ARG A 12 -18.92 -16.14 -9.21
CA ARG A 12 -20.04 -16.71 -8.45
C ARG A 12 -19.60 -17.34 -7.12
N THR A 13 -18.40 -17.89 -7.06
CA THR A 13 -17.84 -18.43 -5.81
C THR A 13 -17.50 -17.32 -4.82
N ALA A 14 -16.88 -16.22 -5.29
CA ALA A 14 -16.58 -15.07 -4.45
C ALA A 14 -17.85 -14.40 -3.89
N VAL A 15 -18.88 -14.22 -4.73
CA VAL A 15 -20.17 -13.64 -4.29
C VAL A 15 -20.91 -14.58 -3.32
N ARG A 16 -20.84 -15.90 -3.48
CA ARG A 16 -21.49 -16.86 -2.56
C ARG A 16 -20.79 -16.98 -1.22
N ALA A 17 -19.45 -16.85 -1.20
CA ALA A 17 -18.67 -16.79 0.03
C ALA A 17 -19.01 -15.53 0.85
N ALA A 18 -19.16 -14.38 0.18
CA ALA A 18 -19.59 -13.12 0.81
C ALA A 18 -21.01 -13.18 1.39
N LEU A 19 -21.89 -14.01 0.81
CA LEU A 19 -23.31 -14.13 1.21
C LEU A 19 -23.61 -15.27 2.20
N ARG A 20 -22.61 -16.02 2.69
CA ARG A 20 -22.77 -17.17 3.62
C ARG A 20 -23.81 -18.21 3.17
N ILE A 21 -24.00 -18.38 1.86
CA ILE A 21 -24.88 -19.43 1.33
C ILE A 21 -24.13 -20.76 1.41
N PRO A 22 -24.63 -21.79 2.11
CA PRO A 22 -23.91 -23.06 2.26
C PRO A 22 -23.72 -23.72 0.89
N VAL A 23 -22.47 -24.04 0.57
CA VAL A 23 -22.09 -24.76 -0.64
C VAL A 23 -21.95 -26.22 -0.25
N GLU A 24 -22.86 -27.08 -0.73
CA GLU A 24 -22.63 -28.53 -0.69
C GLU A 24 -21.42 -28.84 -1.57
N GLU A 25 -20.33 -29.24 -0.93
CA GLU A 25 -19.06 -29.59 -1.57
C GLU A 25 -19.23 -30.88 -2.39
N ARG A 26 -19.41 -30.74 -3.70
CA ARG A 26 -19.00 -31.80 -4.62
C ARG A 26 -17.48 -31.74 -4.77
N GLU A 27 -16.82 -32.58 -3.98
CA GLU A 27 -15.40 -32.95 -4.03
C GLU A 27 -14.99 -33.44 -5.44
N GLU A 28 -14.78 -32.53 -6.40
CA GLU A 28 -14.22 -32.90 -7.71
C GLU A 28 -13.75 -31.67 -8.49
N ARG A 29 -12.88 -30.86 -7.87
CA ARG A 29 -12.02 -29.92 -8.61
C ARG A 29 -10.60 -30.02 -8.07
N GLN A 30 -9.74 -30.54 -8.94
CA GLN A 30 -8.29 -30.67 -8.80
C GLN A 30 -7.72 -29.51 -7.97
N ARG A 31 -7.01 -29.84 -6.88
CA ARG A 31 -6.20 -28.89 -6.11
C ARG A 31 -5.30 -28.17 -7.10
N ALA A 32 -5.65 -26.94 -7.48
CA ALA A 32 -4.70 -26.03 -8.09
C ALA A 32 -3.50 -25.95 -7.13
N ASP A 33 -2.28 -25.98 -7.67
CA ASP A 33 -1.10 -25.77 -6.86
C ASP A 33 -1.27 -24.41 -6.19
N ARG A 34 -1.38 -24.37 -4.85
CA ARG A 34 -1.68 -23.14 -4.09
C ARG A 34 -0.68 -22.01 -4.37
N ARG A 35 0.48 -22.35 -4.96
CA ARG A 35 1.48 -21.37 -5.43
C ARG A 35 1.02 -20.56 -6.64
N SER A 36 0.11 -21.07 -7.47
CA SER A 36 -0.36 -20.38 -8.68
C SER A 36 -1.49 -19.37 -8.42
N GLU A 37 -2.01 -19.31 -7.19
CA GLU A 37 -3.03 -18.34 -6.81
C GLU A 37 -2.39 -17.02 -6.39
N PRO A 38 -2.91 -15.87 -6.84
CA PRO A 38 -2.43 -14.57 -6.38
C PRO A 38 -2.69 -14.41 -4.88
N ILE A 39 -1.72 -13.86 -4.17
CA ILE A 39 -1.87 -13.44 -2.78
C ILE A 39 -2.34 -11.99 -2.79
N VAL A 40 -3.44 -11.73 -2.10
CA VAL A 40 -3.99 -10.38 -1.89
C VAL A 40 -3.93 -10.07 -0.41
N LEU A 41 -3.25 -8.97 -0.06
CA LEU A 41 -3.20 -8.45 1.30
C LEU A 41 -3.85 -7.07 1.33
N ALA A 42 -4.84 -6.91 2.21
CA ALA A 42 -5.40 -5.61 2.55
C ALA A 42 -4.67 -5.05 3.78
N SER A 43 -4.38 -3.76 3.75
CA SER A 43 -3.81 -3.00 4.86
C SER A 43 -4.42 -1.61 4.83
N GLY A 44 -5.46 -1.38 5.64
CA GLY A 44 -6.27 -0.17 5.57
C GLY A 44 -6.76 0.10 4.16
N ASN A 45 -6.39 1.25 3.59
CA ASN A 45 -6.77 1.65 2.25
C ASN A 45 -5.74 1.31 1.15
N LEU A 46 -4.77 0.44 1.49
CA LEU A 46 -3.77 -0.10 0.58
C LEU A 46 -4.02 -1.59 0.34
N GLY A 47 -4.08 -1.99 -0.92
CA GLY A 47 -4.11 -3.37 -1.37
C GLY A 47 -2.80 -3.77 -2.01
N LEU A 48 -2.28 -4.94 -1.67
CA LEU A 48 -1.07 -5.53 -2.25
C LEU A 48 -1.45 -6.82 -2.96
N VAL A 49 -1.20 -6.93 -4.26
CA VAL A 49 -1.41 -8.15 -5.04
C VAL A 49 -0.07 -8.67 -5.52
N SER A 50 0.25 -9.92 -5.19
CA SER A 50 1.48 -10.60 -5.60
C SER A 50 1.20 -11.96 -6.24
N PHE A 51 2.00 -12.35 -7.23
CA PHE A 51 1.95 -13.63 -7.93
C PHE A 51 3.15 -14.50 -7.52
N PRO A 52 3.04 -15.28 -6.43
CA PRO A 52 4.19 -15.94 -5.80
C PRO A 52 4.78 -17.10 -6.62
N ASP A 53 4.12 -17.52 -7.70
CA ASP A 53 4.70 -18.46 -8.67
C ASP A 53 5.69 -17.83 -9.64
N VAL A 54 5.80 -16.50 -9.66
CA VAL A 54 6.79 -15.76 -10.44
C VAL A 54 7.90 -15.26 -9.51
N PRO A 55 9.19 -15.52 -9.80
CA PRO A 55 10.30 -15.19 -8.90
C PRO A 55 10.71 -13.71 -8.95
N HIS A 56 10.05 -12.90 -9.77
CA HIS A 56 10.33 -11.47 -9.96
C HIS A 56 9.04 -10.66 -9.91
N ARG A 57 9.17 -9.36 -9.62
CA ARG A 57 8.05 -8.42 -9.72
C ARG A 57 7.63 -8.28 -11.18
N MET A 58 6.44 -8.75 -11.51
CA MET A 58 5.86 -8.75 -12.83
C MET A 58 5.67 -7.34 -13.36
N THR A 59 5.82 -7.19 -14.67
CA THR A 59 5.54 -5.95 -15.39
C THR A 59 4.05 -5.87 -15.74
N LYS A 60 3.57 -4.65 -16.02
CA LYS A 60 2.23 -4.39 -16.54
C LYS A 60 1.96 -5.27 -17.76
N GLU A 61 2.93 -5.36 -18.65
CA GLU A 61 2.85 -6.13 -19.89
C GLU A 61 2.71 -7.64 -19.62
N GLU A 62 3.51 -8.19 -18.69
CA GLU A 62 3.39 -9.58 -18.25
C GLU A 62 2.02 -9.86 -17.58
N ILE A 63 1.54 -8.94 -16.74
CA ILE A 63 0.25 -9.06 -16.04
C ILE A 63 -0.90 -9.00 -17.06
N ASP A 64 -0.88 -8.07 -18.02
CA ASP A 64 -1.90 -7.95 -19.06
C ASP A 64 -1.95 -9.20 -19.95
N ALA A 65 -0.79 -9.79 -20.27
CA ALA A 65 -0.72 -11.03 -21.05
C ALA A 65 -1.26 -12.24 -20.28
N ARG A 66 -0.95 -12.35 -18.98
CA ARG A 66 -1.35 -13.48 -18.13
C ARG A 66 -2.81 -13.37 -17.65
N HIS A 67 -3.26 -12.16 -17.35
CA HIS A 67 -4.57 -11.84 -16.79
C HIS A 67 -5.25 -10.69 -17.57
N PRO A 68 -5.77 -10.97 -18.79
CA PRO A 68 -6.38 -9.94 -19.61
C PRO A 68 -7.48 -9.18 -18.88
N ALA A 69 -7.46 -7.85 -19.00
CA ALA A 69 -8.39 -6.91 -18.39
C ALA A 69 -8.34 -6.77 -16.86
N LEU A 70 -7.44 -7.46 -16.15
CA LEU A 70 -7.32 -7.32 -14.69
C LEU A 70 -7.01 -5.87 -14.29
N LEU A 71 -5.92 -5.31 -14.83
CA LEU A 71 -5.48 -3.95 -14.50
C LEU A 71 -6.53 -2.91 -14.90
N THR A 72 -7.09 -3.04 -16.10
CA THR A 72 -8.17 -2.16 -16.56
C THR A 72 -9.40 -2.24 -15.66
N THR A 73 -9.80 -3.43 -15.21
CA THR A 73 -10.97 -3.61 -14.34
C THR A 73 -10.74 -2.96 -12.97
N LEU A 74 -9.57 -3.18 -12.38
CA LEU A 74 -9.20 -2.57 -11.10
C LEU A 74 -9.11 -1.04 -11.21
N ALA A 75 -8.43 -0.53 -12.23
CA ALA A 75 -8.24 0.92 -12.41
C ALA A 75 -9.55 1.69 -12.68
N ASN A 76 -10.59 1.01 -13.18
CA ASN A 76 -11.93 1.60 -13.38
C ASN A 76 -12.90 1.32 -12.23
N HIS A 77 -12.48 0.61 -11.17
CA HIS A 77 -13.35 0.36 -10.03
C HIS A 77 -13.52 1.66 -9.22
N PRO A 78 -14.75 2.11 -8.91
CA PRO A 78 -14.98 3.41 -8.26
C PRO A 78 -14.36 3.51 -6.86
N GLY A 79 -14.12 2.38 -6.20
CA GLY A 79 -13.43 2.34 -4.91
C GLY A 79 -11.90 2.37 -4.98
N ILE A 80 -11.30 2.39 -6.17
CA ILE A 80 -9.84 2.42 -6.38
C ILE A 80 -9.46 3.79 -6.95
N GLY A 81 -8.50 4.45 -6.31
CA GLY A 81 -8.01 5.76 -6.74
C GLY A 81 -6.94 5.63 -7.80
N PHE A 82 -6.00 4.70 -7.61
CA PHE A 82 -4.98 4.38 -8.60
C PHE A 82 -4.33 3.02 -8.35
N LEU A 83 -3.66 2.49 -9.37
CA LEU A 83 -2.74 1.37 -9.27
C LEU A 83 -1.31 1.86 -9.49
N LEU A 84 -0.34 1.27 -8.79
CA LEU A 84 1.07 1.38 -9.11
C LEU A 84 1.60 0.02 -9.55
N VAL A 85 2.12 -0.04 -10.78
CA VAL A 85 2.67 -1.26 -11.39
C VAL A 85 4.06 -0.99 -11.97
N ARG A 86 4.85 -2.05 -12.15
CA ARG A 86 6.10 -2.00 -12.93
C ARG A 86 5.75 -1.94 -14.41
N SER A 87 6.53 -1.25 -15.22
CA SER A 87 6.41 -1.29 -16.69
C SER A 87 7.77 -1.59 -17.29
N GLU A 88 7.81 -2.42 -18.33
CA GLU A 88 9.04 -2.65 -19.10
C GLU A 88 9.52 -1.38 -19.80
N ARG A 89 8.57 -0.58 -20.30
CA ARG A 89 8.85 0.62 -21.08
C ARG A 89 9.24 1.82 -20.22
N HIS A 90 8.56 2.00 -19.09
CA HIS A 90 8.65 3.21 -18.28
C HIS A 90 9.27 2.98 -16.89
N GLY A 91 9.67 1.75 -16.57
CA GLY A 91 10.10 1.36 -15.23
C GLY A 91 8.92 1.19 -14.27
N GLY A 92 8.13 2.25 -14.09
CA GLY A 92 6.88 2.24 -13.32
C GLY A 92 5.83 3.16 -13.93
N VAL A 93 4.56 2.81 -13.72
CA VAL A 93 3.42 3.64 -14.13
C VAL A 93 2.35 3.65 -13.06
N VAL A 94 1.64 4.79 -12.98
CA VAL A 94 0.37 4.91 -12.26
C VAL A 94 -0.77 4.68 -13.25
N LEU A 95 -1.69 3.78 -12.92
CA LEU A 95 -2.90 3.53 -13.71
C LEU A 95 -4.13 4.09 -12.99
N GLY A 96 -5.04 4.67 -13.77
CA GLY A 96 -6.30 5.23 -13.27
C GLY A 96 -7.48 4.97 -14.21
N PRO A 97 -8.66 5.54 -13.90
CA PRO A 97 -9.87 5.31 -14.69
C PRO A 97 -9.72 5.83 -16.13
N PHE A 98 -10.59 5.36 -17.02
CA PHE A 98 -10.68 5.78 -18.43
C PHE A 98 -9.40 5.59 -19.24
N GLY A 99 -8.57 4.60 -18.87
CA GLY A 99 -7.33 4.29 -19.59
C GLY A 99 -6.17 5.23 -19.25
N THR A 100 -6.26 5.93 -18.11
CA THR A 100 -5.16 6.77 -17.62
C THR A 100 -3.94 5.92 -17.30
N GLU A 101 -2.79 6.27 -17.87
CA GLU A 101 -1.49 5.65 -17.61
C GLU A 101 -0.44 6.75 -17.61
N ILE A 102 0.26 6.91 -16.48
CA ILE A 102 1.23 8.00 -16.30
C ILE A 102 2.56 7.41 -15.81
N PRO A 103 3.65 7.59 -16.58
CA PRO A 103 5.00 7.26 -16.13
C PRO A 103 5.40 8.01 -14.84
N LEU A 104 6.14 7.35 -13.94
CA LEU A 104 6.49 7.95 -12.64
C LEU A 104 7.36 9.22 -12.75
N ASP A 105 8.13 9.35 -13.82
CA ASP A 105 8.96 10.52 -14.14
C ASP A 105 8.16 11.71 -14.69
N ARG A 106 6.86 11.52 -14.99
CA ARG A 106 5.93 12.55 -15.47
C ARG A 106 4.96 13.04 -14.40
N LEU A 107 5.01 12.48 -13.19
CA LEU A 107 4.03 12.78 -12.13
C LEU A 107 4.11 14.22 -11.59
N ASP A 108 5.22 14.93 -11.81
CA ASP A 108 5.36 16.32 -11.36
C ASP A 108 4.61 17.29 -12.28
N GLU A 109 4.58 17.02 -13.58
CA GLU A 109 3.83 17.80 -14.56
C GLU A 109 2.39 17.30 -14.73
N GLU A 110 2.19 15.98 -14.61
CA GLU A 110 0.94 15.30 -14.88
C GLU A 110 0.60 14.37 -13.70
N PRO A 111 0.15 14.90 -12.55
CA PRO A 111 -0.14 14.08 -11.37
C PRO A 111 -1.33 13.12 -11.59
N GLY A 112 -2.22 13.44 -12.54
CA GLY A 112 -3.39 12.63 -12.88
C GLY A 112 -4.22 12.26 -11.64
N PRO A 113 -4.45 10.96 -11.37
CA PRO A 113 -5.22 10.54 -10.19
C PRO A 113 -4.54 10.92 -8.87
N LEU A 114 -3.21 11.16 -8.84
CA LEU A 114 -2.51 11.57 -7.63
C LEU A 114 -2.82 13.01 -7.20
N ALA A 115 -3.43 13.84 -8.06
CA ALA A 115 -3.76 15.23 -7.74
C ALA A 115 -4.67 15.35 -6.51
N ALA A 116 -5.52 14.35 -6.26
CA ALA A 116 -6.42 14.31 -5.11
C ALA A 116 -5.72 13.99 -3.77
N PHE A 117 -4.46 13.53 -3.78
CA PHE A 117 -3.77 13.01 -2.59
C PHE A 117 -2.82 14.03 -1.93
N GLY A 118 -2.72 15.22 -2.52
CA GLY A 118 -1.95 16.34 -1.96
C GLY A 118 -0.43 16.27 -2.23
N PRO A 119 0.31 17.24 -1.68
CA PRO A 119 1.76 17.34 -1.87
C PRO A 119 2.50 16.09 -1.40
N GLY A 120 3.59 15.73 -2.10
CA GLY A 120 4.42 14.57 -1.76
C GLY A 120 3.85 13.20 -2.18
N ALA A 121 2.62 13.13 -2.70
CA ALA A 121 2.03 11.87 -3.19
C ALA A 121 2.88 11.22 -4.29
N ALA A 122 3.35 12.00 -5.27
CA ALA A 122 4.22 11.50 -6.33
C ALA A 122 5.53 10.91 -5.78
N ASP A 123 6.16 11.57 -4.81
CA ASP A 123 7.38 11.10 -4.18
C ASP A 123 7.15 9.84 -3.33
N ALA A 124 6.02 9.76 -2.63
CA ALA A 124 5.62 8.56 -1.90
C ALA A 124 5.44 7.36 -2.84
N VAL A 125 4.83 7.57 -4.01
CA VAL A 125 4.67 6.56 -5.06
C VAL A 125 6.02 6.14 -5.63
N ARG A 126 6.90 7.08 -5.98
CA ARG A 126 8.26 6.79 -6.48
C ARG A 126 9.09 6.01 -5.47
N ARG A 127 9.07 6.45 -4.19
CA ARG A 127 9.76 5.74 -3.10
C ARG A 127 9.22 4.34 -2.95
N THR A 128 7.89 4.16 -2.92
CA THR A 128 7.26 2.84 -2.84
C THR A 128 7.66 1.96 -4.02
N HIS A 129 7.70 2.50 -5.24
CA HIS A 129 8.14 1.77 -6.42
C HIS A 129 9.59 1.29 -6.33
N SER A 130 10.46 2.05 -5.64
CA SER A 130 11.89 1.74 -5.53
C SER A 130 12.22 0.54 -4.64
N PHE A 131 11.28 0.07 -3.81
CA PHE A 131 11.56 -1.06 -2.93
C PHE A 131 11.67 -2.39 -3.69
N PRO A 132 12.63 -3.24 -3.33
CA PRO A 132 12.83 -4.53 -3.99
C PRO A 132 11.68 -5.53 -3.75
N HIS A 133 10.86 -5.28 -2.73
CA HIS A 133 9.77 -6.16 -2.29
C HIS A 133 8.38 -5.54 -2.53
N THR A 134 8.29 -4.50 -3.35
CA THR A 134 7.00 -3.93 -3.77
C THR A 134 6.18 -4.99 -4.50
N ALA A 135 4.89 -5.06 -4.19
CA ALA A 135 3.98 -6.01 -4.81
C ALA A 135 3.87 -5.79 -6.33
N ASP A 136 3.41 -6.82 -7.05
CA ASP A 136 3.20 -6.75 -8.50
C ASP A 136 2.20 -5.62 -8.85
N ILE A 137 1.12 -5.55 -8.06
CA ILE A 137 0.13 -4.47 -8.15
C ILE A 137 -0.07 -3.90 -6.76
N MET A 138 0.26 -2.61 -6.61
CA MET A 138 -0.16 -1.82 -5.45
C MET A 138 -1.46 -1.13 -5.81
N VAL A 139 -2.46 -1.20 -4.93
CA VAL A 139 -3.79 -0.63 -5.12
C VAL A 139 -4.03 0.39 -4.03
N ASN A 140 -4.20 1.65 -4.37
CA ASN A 140 -4.66 2.64 -3.40
C ASN A 140 -6.16 2.83 -3.57
N SER A 141 -6.90 2.93 -2.47
CA SER A 141 -8.31 3.28 -2.53
C SER A 141 -8.53 4.64 -3.18
N MET A 142 -9.78 4.90 -3.55
CA MET A 142 -10.26 6.25 -3.81
C MET A 142 -10.09 7.12 -2.55
N HIS A 143 -9.90 8.42 -2.76
CA HIS A 143 -9.86 9.45 -1.72
C HIS A 143 -10.77 10.60 -2.16
N ASP A 144 -11.73 10.98 -1.31
CA ASP A 144 -12.53 12.19 -1.49
C ASP A 144 -11.85 13.37 -0.77
N PRO A 145 -11.30 14.36 -1.50
CA PRO A 145 -10.63 15.50 -0.87
C PRO A 145 -11.60 16.47 -0.18
N ALA A 146 -12.93 16.35 -0.38
CA ALA A 146 -13.91 17.26 0.21
C ALA A 146 -14.05 17.04 1.72
N ASP A 147 -14.04 15.79 2.17
CA ASP A 147 -14.18 15.41 3.58
C ASP A 147 -13.03 14.52 4.09
N GLY A 148 -12.09 14.14 3.21
CA GLY A 148 -10.95 13.30 3.53
C GLY A 148 -11.28 11.80 3.56
N GLU A 149 -12.43 11.38 3.03
CA GLU A 149 -12.85 9.99 3.04
C GLU A 149 -11.88 9.11 2.22
N VAL A 150 -11.52 7.96 2.78
CA VAL A 150 -10.84 6.86 2.09
C VAL A 150 -11.59 5.56 2.31
N LEU A 151 -11.50 4.64 1.36
CA LEU A 151 -12.15 3.33 1.50
C LEU A 151 -11.16 2.28 2.01
N ALA A 152 -11.42 1.72 3.18
CA ALA A 152 -10.67 0.58 3.68
C ALA A 152 -10.99 -0.68 2.87
N PHE A 153 -9.95 -1.46 2.54
CA PHE A 153 -10.10 -2.80 1.96
C PHE A 153 -10.25 -3.90 3.02
N GLU A 154 -10.15 -3.55 4.30
CA GLU A 154 -10.31 -4.46 5.44
C GLU A 154 -11.60 -4.17 6.23
N GLU A 155 -12.04 -5.14 7.03
CA GLU A 155 -13.25 -5.04 7.87
C GLU A 155 -13.03 -4.23 9.16
N GLN A 156 -12.04 -3.33 9.18
CA GLN A 156 -11.75 -2.47 10.32
C GLN A 156 -12.43 -1.10 10.16
N ILE A 157 -12.74 -0.45 11.29
CA ILE A 157 -13.33 0.89 11.31
C ILE A 157 -12.28 1.96 10.97
N GLY A 158 -11.03 1.72 11.37
CA GLY A 158 -9.90 2.58 11.04
C GLY A 158 -9.25 2.18 9.72
N SER A 159 -8.52 3.12 9.11
CA SER A 159 -7.79 2.90 7.87
C SER A 159 -6.39 3.50 7.97
N HIS A 160 -5.45 2.91 7.24
CA HIS A 160 -4.05 3.32 7.19
C HIS A 160 -3.33 2.77 5.96
N GLY A 161 -2.04 3.08 5.83
CA GLY A 161 -1.11 2.38 4.95
C GLY A 161 -1.07 2.90 3.51
N GLY A 162 -2.21 3.35 2.98
CA GLY A 162 -2.29 4.03 1.69
C GLY A 162 -2.11 5.54 1.79
N LEU A 163 -2.40 6.22 0.70
CA LEU A 163 -2.46 7.68 0.59
C LEU A 163 -3.90 8.17 0.77
N GLY A 164 -4.04 9.43 1.20
CA GLY A 164 -5.32 10.13 1.32
C GLY A 164 -5.86 10.13 2.75
N GLY A 165 -6.78 11.05 3.02
CA GLY A 165 -7.41 11.26 4.32
C GLY A 165 -6.48 11.83 5.39
N ASP A 166 -6.95 11.78 6.64
CA ASP A 166 -6.29 12.43 7.77
C ASP A 166 -4.90 11.87 8.12
N GLN A 167 -4.58 10.64 7.70
CA GLN A 167 -3.23 10.07 7.83
C GLN A 167 -2.16 10.90 7.11
N GLY A 168 -2.55 11.72 6.13
CA GLY A 168 -1.66 12.65 5.43
C GLY A 168 -1.32 13.92 6.20
N ARG A 169 -1.86 14.13 7.42
CA ARG A 169 -1.70 15.37 8.20
C ARG A 169 -1.05 15.14 9.58
N PRO A 170 0.12 14.47 9.66
CA PRO A 170 0.79 14.26 10.93
C PRO A 170 1.34 15.58 11.50
N PHE A 171 1.54 15.62 12.82
CA PHE A 171 2.28 16.69 13.48
C PHE A 171 3.27 16.11 14.49
N LEU A 172 4.37 16.84 14.74
CA LEU A 172 5.36 16.51 15.75
C LEU A 172 5.36 17.62 16.81
N LEU A 173 4.85 17.31 18.00
CA LEU A 173 5.04 18.17 19.17
C LEU A 173 6.42 17.84 19.78
N SER A 174 7.27 18.84 19.94
CA SER A 174 8.66 18.65 20.38
C SER A 174 9.03 19.55 21.58
N PRO A 175 9.88 19.08 22.51
CA PRO A 175 10.37 19.91 23.61
C PRO A 175 11.29 21.02 23.14
N ILE A 176 11.09 22.25 23.63
CA ILE A 176 11.92 23.41 23.29
C ILE A 176 13.37 23.34 23.82
N ALA A 177 13.65 22.43 24.75
CA ALA A 177 14.98 22.22 25.32
C ALA A 177 15.91 21.43 24.37
N LEU A 178 15.35 20.78 23.35
CA LEU A 178 16.08 20.01 22.35
C LEU A 178 16.25 20.83 21.07
N SER A 179 17.21 20.43 20.23
CA SER A 179 17.40 21.07 18.93
C SER A 179 16.14 20.97 18.05
N ALA A 180 15.90 21.99 17.21
CA ALA A 180 14.73 22.03 16.34
C ALA A 180 14.63 20.76 15.45
N PRO A 181 13.43 20.18 15.27
CA PRO A 181 13.26 18.92 14.55
C PRO A 181 13.69 19.00 13.08
N ALA A 182 13.52 20.16 12.43
CA ALA A 182 13.98 20.44 11.08
C ALA A 182 14.52 21.88 11.00
N ALA A 183 15.27 22.17 9.94
CA ALA A 183 15.64 23.55 9.61
C ALA A 183 14.40 24.35 9.18
N ASP A 184 14.43 25.67 9.37
CA ASP A 184 13.33 26.55 8.99
C ASP A 184 12.92 26.35 7.53
N GLY A 185 11.62 26.19 7.30
CA GLY A 185 11.05 25.97 5.96
C GLY A 185 11.25 24.56 5.39
N THR A 186 11.85 23.62 6.14
CA THR A 186 11.97 22.22 5.72
C THR A 186 10.93 21.34 6.39
N GLU A 187 10.18 20.57 5.61
CA GLU A 187 9.25 19.57 6.14
C GLU A 187 9.94 18.22 6.37
N LEU A 188 9.54 17.53 7.44
CA LEU A 188 9.97 16.15 7.69
C LEU A 188 9.07 15.19 6.92
N VAL A 189 9.66 14.41 6.03
CA VAL A 189 8.94 13.42 5.20
C VAL A 189 9.26 12.01 5.67
N GLY A 190 8.23 11.32 6.16
CA GLY A 190 8.27 9.89 6.49
C GLY A 190 9.01 9.56 7.78
N ALA A 191 8.82 8.30 8.23
CA ALA A 191 9.32 7.81 9.51
C ALA A 191 10.86 7.81 9.62
N GLU A 192 11.59 7.68 8.50
CA GLU A 192 13.06 7.68 8.51
C GLU A 192 13.66 9.02 8.94
N GLN A 193 13.08 10.13 8.46
CA GLN A 193 13.54 11.46 8.85
C GLN A 193 13.19 11.74 10.31
N VAL A 194 11.97 11.39 10.73
CA VAL A 194 11.56 11.46 12.14
C VAL A 194 12.48 10.62 13.03
N HIS A 195 12.84 9.41 12.61
CA HIS A 195 13.76 8.56 13.35
C HIS A 195 15.12 9.23 13.58
N ARG A 196 15.69 9.89 12.56
CA ARG A 196 16.96 10.62 12.71
C ARG A 196 16.86 11.75 13.74
N VAL A 197 15.73 12.48 13.75
CA VAL A 197 15.44 13.52 14.75
C VAL A 197 15.40 12.91 16.15
N LEU A 198 14.62 11.84 16.35
CA LEU A 198 14.51 11.17 17.64
C LEU A 198 15.86 10.61 18.11
N ARG A 199 16.67 10.05 17.21
CA ARG A 199 18.02 9.54 17.52
C ARG A 199 18.97 10.65 17.95
N ARG A 200 18.91 11.81 17.30
CA ARG A 200 19.70 12.99 17.68
C ARG A 200 19.28 13.50 19.06
N TRP A 201 18.00 13.62 19.33
CA TRP A 201 17.49 14.04 20.63
C TRP A 201 17.86 13.08 21.78
N LEU A 202 17.88 11.77 21.52
CA LEU A 202 18.39 10.79 22.50
C LEU A 202 19.86 11.01 22.85
N SER A 203 20.66 11.60 21.95
CA SER A 203 22.06 11.94 22.24
C SER A 203 22.23 13.31 22.90
N GLU A 204 21.27 14.23 22.72
CA GLU A 204 21.23 15.53 23.40
C GLU A 204 20.70 15.44 24.82
N SER A 205 19.88 14.43 25.09
CA SER A 205 19.36 14.15 26.41
C SER A 205 20.43 13.36 27.19
N ASP A 206 21.06 13.98 28.18
CA ASP A 206 22.02 13.35 29.12
C ASP A 206 21.34 12.34 30.08
N GLY A 207 20.44 11.51 29.55
CA GLY A 207 19.77 10.43 30.26
C GLY A 207 20.57 9.13 30.17
N PRO A 208 20.56 8.28 31.21
CA PRO A 208 21.20 6.98 31.15
C PRO A 208 20.55 6.16 30.01
N ARG A 209 21.37 5.58 29.14
CA ARG A 209 20.91 4.70 28.05
C ARG A 209 20.58 3.34 28.66
N LEU A 210 19.35 3.16 29.13
CA LEU A 210 18.91 2.00 29.92
C LEU A 210 18.83 0.70 29.07
N PRO A 211 18.95 -0.49 29.69
CA PRO A 211 18.44 -0.84 31.02
C PRO A 211 19.33 -0.32 32.16
N VAL A 212 18.72 0.22 33.22
CA VAL A 212 19.46 0.41 34.49
C VAL A 212 19.54 -1.00 35.03
N ASP A 213 20.74 -1.54 35.20
CA ASP A 213 20.89 -2.67 36.10
C ASP A 213 20.41 -2.18 37.47
N THR A 214 19.29 -2.72 37.94
CA THR A 214 18.85 -2.53 39.33
C THR A 214 19.98 -3.03 40.20
N GLU A 215 20.68 -2.10 40.87
CA GLU A 215 21.73 -2.41 41.81
C GLU A 215 21.23 -3.48 42.79
N THR A 216 22.08 -4.48 42.96
CA THR A 216 21.90 -5.62 43.85
C THR A 216 21.39 -5.13 45.20
N GLU A 217 20.24 -5.65 45.66
CA GLU A 217 19.80 -5.53 47.05
C GLU A 217 20.98 -5.92 47.95
N GLU A 218 21.63 -4.92 48.53
CA GLU A 218 22.60 -5.13 49.60
C GLU A 218 21.87 -5.87 50.72
N ARG A 219 22.27 -7.13 50.89
CA ARG A 219 21.97 -7.94 52.07
C ARG A 219 22.35 -7.15 53.33
N ALA A 220 21.35 -6.57 53.99
CA ALA A 220 21.46 -6.24 55.40
C ALA A 220 21.38 -7.56 56.20
N ALA A 221 22.53 -7.95 56.75
CA ALA A 221 22.70 -9.01 57.74
C ALA A 221 22.10 -8.61 59.09
#